data_AF-A0A6B3KNA0-F1
#
_entry.id   AF-A0A6B3KNA0-F1
#
_cell.length_a   1.000
_cell.length_b   1.000
_cell.length_c   1.000
_cell.angle_alpha   90.00
_cell.angle_beta   90.00
_cell.angle_gamma   90.00
#
_symmetry.space_group_name_H-M   'P 1'
#
loop_
_entity.id
_entity.type
_entity.pdbx_description
1 polymer ?
#
loop_
_entity_poly.entity_id
_entity_poly.type
_entity_poly.pdbx_seq_one_letter_code
_entity_poly.pdbx_strand_id
1 'polypeptide(L)'
;DFCTRVGTAKLNRRTLEAMINAGAMDGLGKNRASLMLQLPEVVKATEQLARERASGQNSLFGGPDPSAPALRLDLPESKEWPLGQLLTGERETLGFYLSGH
;
A
#
# COMPACT_ATOMS: atom_id res chain seq x y z
N ASP A 1 0.68 3.27 -6.88
CA ASP A 1 -0.33 4.27 -7.28
C ASP A 1 -1.24 4.72 -6.12
N PHE A 2 -1.97 3.82 -5.46
CA PHE A 2 -2.89 4.19 -4.38
C PHE A 2 -2.24 5.08 -3.29
N CYS A 3 -1.14 4.62 -2.68
CA CYS A 3 -0.45 5.36 -1.62
C CYS A 3 0.10 6.73 -2.08
N THR A 4 0.51 6.84 -3.36
CA THR A 4 0.99 8.11 -3.93
C THR A 4 -0.15 9.11 -4.19
N ARG A 5 -1.36 8.63 -4.47
CA ARG A 5 -2.54 9.47 -4.72
C ARG A 5 -3.22 9.95 -3.45
N VAL A 6 -3.32 9.08 -2.43
CA VAL A 6 -3.98 9.45 -1.17
C VAL A 6 -3.09 10.34 -0.30
N GLY A 7 -1.76 10.22 -0.47
CA GLY A 7 -0.77 10.95 0.29
C GLY A 7 -0.53 10.31 1.66
N THR A 8 0.74 10.16 2.02
CA THR A 8 1.20 9.52 3.26
C THR A 8 0.76 10.26 4.53
N ALA A 9 0.47 11.56 4.45
CA ALA A 9 -0.03 12.33 5.59
C ALA A 9 -1.41 11.87 6.11
N LYS A 10 -2.21 11.18 5.28
CA LYS A 10 -3.57 10.75 5.63
C LYS A 10 -3.67 9.26 5.97
N LEU A 11 -2.66 8.46 5.62
CA LEU A 11 -2.68 7.01 5.79
C LEU A 11 -1.48 6.56 6.61
N ASN A 12 -1.76 6.12 7.84
CA ASN A 12 -0.75 5.44 8.65
C ASN A 12 -0.67 3.95 8.26
N ARG A 13 0.48 3.33 8.54
CA ARG A 13 0.73 1.91 8.23
C ARG A 13 -0.35 1.00 8.80
N ARG A 14 -0.79 1.23 10.03
CA ARG A 14 -1.81 0.42 10.70
C ARG A 14 -3.16 0.45 9.98
N THR A 15 -3.56 1.60 9.43
CA THR A 15 -4.77 1.72 8.63
C THR A 15 -4.66 0.91 7.33
N LEU A 16 -3.50 0.94 6.67
CA LEU A 16 -3.26 0.13 5.47
C LEU A 16 -3.28 -1.37 5.79
N GLU A 17 -2.67 -1.78 6.90
CA GLU A 17 -2.74 -3.17 7.38
C GLU A 17 -4.19 -3.61 7.61
N ALA A 18 -4.98 -2.76 8.26
CA ALA A 18 -6.40 -3.02 8.49
C ALA A 18 -7.20 -3.12 7.18
N MET A 19 -6.94 -2.24 6.20
CA MET A 19 -7.61 -2.30 4.89
C MET A 19 -7.27 -3.57 4.11
N ILE A 20 -6.02 -4.04 4.18
CA ILE A 20 -5.60 -5.30 3.54
C ILE A 20 -6.32 -6.48 4.21
N ASN A 21 -6.29 -6.54 5.54
CA ASN A 21 -6.94 -7.62 6.29
C ASN A 21 -8.47 -7.65 6.10
N ALA A 22 -9.10 -6.48 5.98
CA ALA A 22 -10.51 -6.32 5.68
C ALA A 22 -10.88 -6.67 4.22
N GLY A 23 -9.90 -6.87 3.34
CA GLY A 23 -10.12 -7.18 1.92
C GLY A 23 -10.39 -5.96 1.02
N ALA A 24 -10.33 -4.75 1.55
CA ALA A 24 -10.59 -3.53 0.77
C ALA A 24 -9.55 -3.29 -0.34
N MET A 25 -8.39 -3.95 -0.24
CA MET A 25 -7.28 -3.82 -1.19
C MET A 25 -7.08 -5.06 -2.08
N ASP A 26 -7.99 -6.04 -2.06
CA ASP A 26 -7.83 -7.31 -2.78
C ASP A 26 -7.67 -7.14 -4.30
N GLY A 27 -8.22 -6.07 -4.88
CA GLY A 27 -8.06 -5.75 -6.30
C GLY A 27 -6.75 -5.05 -6.68
N LEU A 28 -5.90 -4.69 -5.70
CA LEU A 28 -4.66 -3.92 -5.93
C LEU A 28 -3.40 -4.80 -6.03
N GLY A 29 -3.49 -6.07 -5.66
CA GLY A 29 -2.37 -7.00 -5.69
C GLY A 29 -2.86 -8.42 -5.90
N LYS A 30 -1.91 -9.36 -5.96
CA LYS A 30 -2.22 -10.77 -6.24
C LYS A 30 -3.00 -11.45 -5.12
N ASN A 31 -2.63 -11.17 -3.87
CA ASN A 31 -3.27 -11.69 -2.66
C ASN A 31 -2.92 -10.80 -1.46
N ARG A 32 -3.68 -10.94 -0.37
CA ARG A 32 -3.49 -10.16 0.87
C ARG A 32 -2.10 -10.36 1.48
N ALA A 33 -1.55 -11.57 1.38
CA ALA A 33 -0.23 -11.90 1.89
C ALA A 33 0.89 -11.10 1.21
N SER A 34 0.83 -11.00 -0.11
CA SER A 34 1.78 -10.22 -0.92
C SER A 34 1.61 -8.73 -0.64
N LEU A 35 0.37 -8.23 -0.57
CA LEU A 35 0.12 -6.83 -0.22
C LEU A 35 0.70 -6.47 1.16
N MET A 36 0.56 -7.36 2.13
CA MET A 36 1.10 -7.15 3.47
C MET A 36 2.63 -7.20 3.50
N LEU A 37 3.23 -8.10 2.71
CA LEU A 37 4.69 -8.20 2.56
C LEU A 37 5.29 -6.94 1.91
N GLN A 38 4.59 -6.39 0.93
CA GLN A 38 5.01 -5.22 0.16
C GLN A 38 4.84 -3.90 0.91
N LEU A 39 3.92 -3.87 1.88
CA LEU A 39 3.50 -2.65 2.57
C LEU A 39 4.66 -1.81 3.14
N PRO A 40 5.67 -2.36 3.85
CA PRO A 40 6.75 -1.56 4.43
C PRO A 40 7.56 -0.80 3.37
N GLU A 41 7.90 -1.47 2.26
CA GLU A 41 8.66 -0.87 1.16
C GLU A 41 7.84 0.19 0.43
N VAL A 42 6.56 -0.09 0.17
CA VAL A 42 5.65 0.88 -0.47
C VAL A 42 5.50 2.14 0.39
N VAL A 43 5.28 2.01 1.69
CA VAL A 43 5.14 3.15 2.60
C VAL A 43 6.42 4.00 2.58
N LYS A 44 7.59 3.38 2.75
CA LYS A 44 8.88 4.07 2.73
C LYS A 44 9.11 4.83 1.42
N ALA A 45 8.87 4.17 0.29
CA ALA A 45 9.04 4.78 -1.04
C ALA A 45 8.07 5.96 -1.26
N THR A 46 6.82 5.83 -0.80
CA THR A 46 5.84 6.92 -0.91
C THR A 46 6.15 8.11 -0.02
N GLU A 47 6.70 7.89 1.18
CA GLU A 47 7.16 8.97 2.06
C GLU A 47 8.35 9.71 1.47
N GLN A 48 9.32 8.99 0.92
CA GLN A 48 10.49 9.58 0.26
C GLN A 48 10.05 10.49 -0.89
N LEU A 49 9.16 9.99 -1.76
CA LEU A 49 8.62 10.77 -2.87
C LEU A 49 7.82 11.99 -2.41
N ALA A 50 7.08 11.88 -1.30
CA ALA A 50 6.37 13.01 -0.72
C ALA A 50 7.34 14.09 -0.19
N ARG A 51 8.46 13.69 0.43
CA ARG A 51 9.50 14.61 0.90
C ARG A 51 10.22 15.30 -0.26
N GLU A 52 10.55 14.58 -1.32
CA GLU A 52 11.15 15.14 -2.54
C GLU A 52 10.26 16.17 -3.22
N ARG A 53 8.94 15.91 -3.27
CA ARG A 53 7.95 16.88 -3.75
C ARG A 53 7.87 18.12 -2.85
N ALA A 54 7.89 17.91 -1.52
CA ALA A 54 7.81 19.01 -0.55
C ALA A 54 9.09 19.85 -0.47
N SER A 55 10.26 19.26 -0.74
CA SER A 55 11.55 19.98 -0.73
C SER A 55 11.75 20.89 -1.95
N GLY A 56 10.79 20.96 -2.87
CA GLY A 56 10.85 21.86 -4.02
C GLY A 56 11.87 21.43 -5.07
N GLN A 57 12.34 20.17 -5.07
CA GLN A 57 13.07 19.58 -6.19
C GLN A 57 12.19 19.30 -7.41
N ASN A 58 11.06 20.00 -7.54
CA ASN A 58 10.41 20.14 -8.82
C ASN A 58 11.25 21.19 -9.57
N SER A 59 11.94 20.76 -10.62
CA SER A 59 12.80 21.56 -11.50
C SER A 59 12.38 23.03 -11.59
N LEU A 60 13.35 23.96 -11.58
CA LEU A 60 13.21 25.44 -11.61
C LEU A 60 12.26 26.03 -12.68
N PHE A 61 11.58 25.20 -13.47
CA PHE A 61 10.63 25.54 -14.52
C PHE A 61 9.20 25.01 -14.31
N GLY A 62 8.87 24.49 -13.12
CA GLY A 62 7.48 24.42 -12.63
C GLY A 62 6.50 23.54 -13.42
N GLY A 63 6.98 22.68 -14.32
CA GLY A 63 6.19 21.62 -14.94
C GLY A 63 6.48 20.27 -14.27
N PRO A 64 5.51 19.34 -14.21
CA PRO A 64 5.82 17.95 -13.87
C PRO A 64 6.90 17.47 -14.84
N ASP A 65 8.09 17.17 -14.33
CA ASP A 65 9.18 16.66 -15.15
C ASP A 65 8.74 15.31 -15.75
N PRO A 66 8.55 15.20 -17.08
CA PRO A 66 8.22 13.92 -17.72
C PRO A 66 9.33 12.88 -17.54
N SER A 67 10.54 13.32 -17.16
CA SER A 67 11.70 12.50 -16.83
C SER A 67 11.74 12.05 -15.37
N ALA A 68 10.81 12.49 -14.51
CA ALA A 68 10.75 11.99 -13.14
C ALA A 68 10.50 10.47 -13.18
N PRO A 69 11.41 9.65 -12.63
CA PRO A 69 11.28 8.20 -12.72
C PRO A 69 9.96 7.78 -12.10
N ALA A 70 9.13 7.09 -12.88
CA ALA A 70 7.99 6.36 -12.34
C ALA A 70 8.53 5.45 -11.23
N LEU A 71 7.92 5.52 -10.04
CA LEU A 71 8.31 4.71 -8.89
C LEU A 71 8.18 3.22 -9.26
N ARG A 72 9.28 2.62 -9.70
CA ARG A 72 9.39 1.19 -10.01
C ARG A 72 9.96 0.53 -8.78
N LEU A 73 9.09 -0.14 -8.03
CA LEU A 73 9.48 -0.99 -6.91
C LEU A 73 9.38 -2.43 -7.40
N ASP A 74 10.45 -3.20 -7.21
CA ASP A 74 10.38 -4.65 -7.31
C ASP A 74 9.70 -5.16 -6.04
N LEU A 75 8.39 -5.39 -6.17
CA LEU A 75 7.53 -5.79 -5.08
C LEU A 75 7.54 -7.32 -4.94
N PRO A 76 8.04 -7.88 -3.82
CA PRO A 76 8.04 -9.32 -3.64
C PRO A 76 6.62 -9.86 -3.50
N GLU A 77 6.38 -11.05 -4.04
CA GLU A 77 5.12 -11.77 -3.88
C GLU A 77 5.29 -12.98 -2.96
N SER A 78 4.20 -13.37 -2.30
CA SER A 78 4.13 -14.61 -1.54
C SER A 78 2.95 -15.46 -2.00
N LYS A 79 2.97 -16.73 -1.57
CA LYS A 79 1.77 -17.56 -1.59
C LYS A 79 0.71 -16.93 -0.69
N GLU A 80 -0.55 -17.22 -1.01
CA GLU A 80 -1.68 -16.79 -0.21
C GLU A 80 -1.61 -17.40 1.19
N TRP A 81 -2.17 -16.67 2.16
CA TRP A 81 -2.27 -17.16 3.52
C TRP A 81 -3.20 -18.38 3.61
N PRO A 82 -2.97 -19.28 4.57
CA PRO A 82 -3.96 -20.28 4.92
C PRO A 82 -5.28 -19.61 5.29
N LEU A 83 -6.41 -20.23 4.92
CA LEU A 83 -7.75 -19.69 5.16
C LEU A 83 -7.96 -19.24 6.62
N GLY A 84 -7.49 -20.02 7.60
CA GLY A 84 -7.60 -19.66 9.02
C GLY A 84 -6.93 -18.34 9.40
N GLN A 85 -5.79 -18.01 8.77
CA GLN A 85 -5.12 -16.73 8.99
C GLN A 85 -5.89 -15.58 8.35
N LEU A 86 -6.43 -15.79 7.14
CA LEU A 86 -7.25 -14.81 6.45
C LEU A 86 -8.52 -14.48 7.24
N LEU A 87 -9.22 -15.51 7.73
CA LEU A 87 -10.41 -15.36 8.57
C LEU A 87 -10.12 -14.64 9.89
N THR A 88 -8.98 -14.94 10.52
CA THR A 88 -8.55 -14.22 11.74
C THR A 88 -8.38 -12.74 11.46
N GLY A 89 -7.71 -12.38 10.35
CA GLY A 89 -7.53 -10.98 9.95
C GLY A 89 -8.85 -10.26 9.69
N GLU A 90 -9.82 -10.91 9.05
CA GLU A 90 -11.17 -10.36 8.84
C GLU A 90 -11.90 -10.15 10.17
N ARG A 91 -11.85 -11.13 11.08
CA ARG A 91 -12.49 -11.01 12.39
C ARG A 91 -11.92 -9.87 13.21
N GLU A 92 -10.61 -9.67 13.20
CA GLU A 92 -9.95 -8.59 13.94
C GLU A 92 -10.25 -7.20 13.37
N THR A 93 -10.50 -7.10 12.06
CA THR A 93 -10.69 -5.81 11.38
C THR A 93 -12.16 -5.44 11.17
N LEU A 94 -12.97 -6.40 10.73
CA LEU A 94 -14.39 -6.22 10.42
C LEU A 94 -15.30 -6.66 11.58
N GLY A 95 -14.80 -7.49 12.50
CA GLY A 95 -15.61 -8.07 13.59
C GLY A 95 -16.38 -9.33 13.19
N PHE A 96 -16.32 -9.77 11.94
CA PHE A 96 -16.98 -10.97 11.41
C PHE A 96 -16.14 -11.63 10.29
N TYR A 97 -16.51 -12.86 9.90
CA TYR A 97 -15.88 -13.57 8.79
C TYR A 97 -16.64 -13.25 7.50
N LEU A 98 -15.94 -12.78 6.47
CA LEU A 98 -16.53 -12.42 5.17
C LEU A 98 -16.33 -13.53 4.14
N SER A 99 -15.14 -14.12 4.11
CA SER A 99 -14.75 -15.11 3.08
C SER A 99 -14.98 -16.57 3.49
N GLY A 100 -15.43 -16.81 4.71
CA GLY A 100 -15.69 -18.14 5.27
C GLY A 100 -17.17 -18.57 5.25
N HIS A 101 -18.01 -17.94 4.44
CA HIS A 101 -19.43 -18.30 4.22
C HIS A 101 -19.67 -18.73 2.78
#